data_AF-A0A3D1ZIJ6-F1
#
_entry.id   AF-A0A3D1ZIJ6-F1
#
_cell.length_a   1.000
_cell.length_b   1.000
_cell.length_c   1.000
_cell.angle_alpha   90.00
_cell.angle_beta   90.00
_cell.angle_gamma   90.00
#
_symmetry.space_group_name_H-M   'P 1'
#
loop_
_entity.id
_entity.type
_entity.pdbx_description
1 polymer ?
#
loop_
_entity_poly.entity_id
_entity_poly.type
_entity_poly.pdbx_seq_one_letter_code
_entity_poly.pdbx_strand_id
1 'polypeptide(L)'
;EGADVVMPLRLQMERQKAGHLPTLREYSRMYGINAERLKLASPNVLVMHPGPMNEGVEIDPEVAHGSRSVIEEQVTNGVAIRMAILYGIATPVRERRYVGSRQ
;
A
#
# COMPACT_ATOMS: atom_id res chain seq x y z
N GLU A 1 -11.66 6.51 11.90
CA GLU A 1 -10.96 6.94 13.12
C GLU A 1 -10.19 5.75 13.69
N GLY A 2 -9.02 5.99 14.30
CA GLY A 2 -8.23 4.95 14.98
C GLY A 2 -7.54 3.93 14.07
N ALA A 3 -7.43 4.19 12.77
CA ALA A 3 -6.73 3.28 11.85
C ALA A 3 -5.23 3.23 12.14
N ASP A 4 -4.65 2.03 12.22
CA ASP A 4 -3.20 1.82 12.35
C ASP A 4 -2.47 1.89 11.01
N VAL A 5 -3.20 1.66 9.90
CA VAL A 5 -2.69 1.78 8.55
C VAL A 5 -3.72 2.49 7.69
N VAL A 6 -3.27 3.48 6.92
CA VAL A 6 -4.08 4.18 5.91
C VAL A 6 -3.44 3.97 4.55
N MET A 7 -4.18 3.32 3.65
CA MET A 7 -3.71 2.99 2.30
C MET A 7 -4.69 3.52 1.24
N PRO A 8 -4.56 4.79 0.81
CA PRO A 8 -5.26 5.24 -0.39
C PRO A 8 -4.86 4.40 -1.59
N LEU A 9 -5.74 4.35 -2.58
CA LEU A 9 -5.52 3.68 -3.85
C LEU A 9 -5.57 4.69 -4.99
N ARG A 10 -4.83 4.39 -6.05
CA ARG A 10 -4.80 5.20 -7.26
C ARG A 10 -6.19 5.30 -7.88
N LEU A 11 -6.68 6.52 -8.08
CA LEU A 11 -7.88 6.73 -8.86
C LEU A 11 -7.60 6.50 -10.36
N GLN A 12 -8.20 5.45 -10.92
CA GLN A 12 -7.99 5.05 -12.32
C GLN A 12 -9.10 5.61 -13.23
N MET A 13 -9.00 6.88 -13.61
CA MET A 13 -9.97 7.53 -14.51
C MET A 13 -10.11 6.79 -15.84
N GLU A 14 -9.01 6.19 -16.33
CA GLU A 14 -8.98 5.42 -17.57
C GLU A 14 -9.87 4.17 -17.56
N ARG A 15 -10.32 3.73 -16.37
CA ARG A 15 -11.20 2.55 -16.20
C ARG A 15 -12.67 2.92 -15.98
N GLN A 16 -12.98 4.21 -15.86
CA GLN A 16 -14.26 4.69 -15.33
C GLN A 16 -15.18 5.17 -16.46
N LYS A 17 -15.68 4.21 -17.25
CA LYS A 17 -16.49 4.46 -18.46
C LYS A 17 -17.92 4.93 -18.18
N ALA A 18 -18.44 4.68 -16.98
CA ALA A 18 -19.85 4.91 -16.65
C ALA A 18 -20.13 6.31 -16.06
N GLY A 19 -19.10 7.16 -15.89
CA GLY A 19 -19.29 8.56 -15.47
C GLY A 19 -19.82 8.76 -14.04
N HIS A 20 -19.81 7.72 -13.20
CA HIS A 20 -20.31 7.78 -11.83
C HIS A 20 -19.36 8.43 -10.83
N LEU A 21 -18.16 8.84 -11.28
CA LEU A 21 -17.17 9.45 -10.41
C LEU A 21 -17.31 10.97 -10.37
N PRO A 22 -17.09 11.58 -9.19
CA PRO A 22 -16.92 13.01 -9.08
C PRO A 22 -15.70 13.49 -9.87
N THR A 23 -15.61 14.79 -10.12
CA THR A 23 -14.40 15.39 -10.71
C THR A 23 -13.18 15.11 -9.82
N LEU A 24 -11.96 15.15 -10.37
CA LEU A 24 -10.74 14.96 -9.57
C LEU A 24 -10.66 15.92 -8.37
N ARG A 25 -11.12 17.16 -8.55
CA ARG A 25 -11.18 18.17 -7.48
C ARG A 25 -12.14 17.77 -6.37
N GLU A 26 -13.34 17.33 -6.74
CA GLU A 26 -14.35 16.86 -5.78
C GLU A 26 -13.89 15.58 -5.07
N TYR A 27 -13.29 14.64 -5.80
CA TYR A 27 -12.70 13.43 -5.23
C TYR A 27 -11.62 13.77 -4.21
N SER A 28 -10.65 14.62 -4.57
CA SER A 28 -9.60 15.06 -3.65
C SER A 28 -10.19 15.68 -2.38
N ARG A 29 -11.13 16.61 -2.53
CA ARG A 29 -11.81 17.24 -1.39
C ARG A 29 -12.59 16.24 -0.54
N MET A 30 -13.31 15.29 -1.13
CA MET A 30 -14.20 14.38 -0.39
C MET A 30 -13.50 13.14 0.17
N TYR A 31 -12.49 12.63 -0.52
CA TYR A 31 -11.89 11.32 -0.25
C TYR A 31 -10.35 11.32 -0.18
N GLY A 32 -9.67 12.34 -0.71
CA GLY A 32 -8.20 12.43 -0.68
C GLY A 32 -7.63 12.42 0.75
N ILE A 33 -6.54 11.71 0.98
CA ILE A 33 -5.91 11.65 2.31
C ILE A 33 -5.00 12.87 2.47
N ASN A 34 -5.34 13.73 3.43
CA ASN A 34 -4.60 14.93 3.81
C ASN A 34 -4.19 14.90 5.29
N ALA A 35 -3.37 15.86 5.71
CA ALA A 35 -2.87 15.92 7.09
C ALA A 35 -3.99 15.99 8.13
N GLU A 36 -5.07 16.75 7.85
CA GLU A 36 -6.20 16.87 8.77
C GLU A 36 -6.95 15.55 8.97
N ARG A 37 -7.21 14.81 7.89
CA ARG A 37 -7.82 13.48 7.96
C ARG A 37 -6.91 12.47 8.64
N LEU A 38 -5.60 12.57 8.44
CA LEU A 38 -4.64 11.67 9.07
C LEU A 38 -4.58 11.85 10.60
N LYS A 39 -4.96 13.02 11.14
CA LYS A 39 -5.10 13.22 12.59
C LYS A 39 -6.20 12.37 13.23
N LEU A 40 -7.16 11.90 12.44
CA LEU A 40 -8.23 11.00 12.90
C LEU A 40 -7.75 9.55 13.06
N ALA A 41 -6.59 9.21 12.49
CA ALA A 41 -6.00 7.88 12.59
C ALA A 41 -5.25 7.69 13.92
N SER A 42 -4.73 6.48 14.15
CA SER A 42 -3.88 6.18 15.30
C SER A 42 -2.65 7.12 15.32
N PRO A 43 -2.13 7.53 16.50
CA PRO A 43 -0.92 8.36 16.59
C PRO A 43 0.31 7.77 15.87
N ASN A 44 0.35 6.43 15.77
CA ASN A 44 1.40 5.65 15.11
C ASN A 44 0.98 5.12 13.73
N VAL A 45 -0.01 5.76 13.08
CA VAL A 45 -0.51 5.33 11.77
C VAL A 45 0.62 5.23 10.75
N LEU A 46 0.63 4.14 9.98
CA LEU A 46 1.45 4.00 8.79
C LEU A 46 0.66 4.43 7.56
N VAL A 47 1.31 5.19 6.69
CA VAL A 47 0.77 5.58 5.38
C VAL A 47 1.39 4.70 4.31
N MET A 48 0.53 4.03 3.54
CA MET A 48 0.92 3.10 2.48
C MET A 48 0.24 3.47 1.16
N HIS A 49 0.81 3.05 0.03
CA HIS A 49 0.18 3.18 -1.29
C HIS A 49 0.85 2.21 -2.27
N PRO A 50 0.09 1.44 -3.08
CA PRO A 50 0.67 0.44 -3.99
C PRO A 50 1.36 1.04 -5.22
N GLY A 51 1.04 2.28 -5.57
CA GLY A 51 1.62 3.03 -6.67
C GLY A 51 1.09 2.65 -8.06
N PRO A 52 1.36 3.45 -9.10
CA PRO A 52 1.85 4.83 -9.01
C PRO A 52 0.81 5.74 -8.34
N MET A 53 1.26 6.81 -7.67
CA MET A 53 0.40 7.76 -6.98
C MET A 53 0.00 8.91 -7.91
N ASN A 54 -1.25 9.38 -7.83
CA ASN A 54 -1.65 10.70 -8.28
C ASN A 54 -1.67 11.63 -7.05
N GLU A 55 -0.54 12.28 -6.81
CA GLU A 55 -0.41 13.26 -5.72
C GLU A 55 -1.37 14.46 -5.94
N GLY A 56 -1.99 14.94 -4.86
CA GLY A 56 -3.02 15.97 -4.89
C GLY A 56 -4.42 15.48 -5.27
N VAL A 57 -4.57 14.19 -5.62
CA VAL A 57 -5.87 13.56 -5.91
C VAL A 57 -6.27 12.61 -4.78
N GLU A 58 -5.65 11.44 -4.68
CA GLU A 58 -5.96 10.48 -3.60
C GLU A 58 -5.13 10.70 -2.32
N ILE A 59 -4.00 11.41 -2.41
CA ILE A 59 -3.10 11.65 -1.30
C ILE A 59 -2.38 12.98 -1.48
N ASP A 60 -2.27 13.78 -0.41
CA ASP A 60 -1.49 15.01 -0.44
C ASP A 60 0.02 14.69 -0.44
N PRO A 61 0.85 15.47 -1.17
CA PRO A 61 2.29 15.24 -1.25
C PRO A 61 2.98 15.18 0.13
N GLU A 62 2.57 16.04 1.07
CA GLU A 62 3.12 16.07 2.43
C GLU A 62 2.81 14.80 3.24
N VAL A 63 1.71 14.12 2.92
CA VAL A 63 1.34 12.85 3.55
C VAL A 63 2.07 11.69 2.87
N ALA A 64 2.17 11.72 1.53
CA ALA A 64 2.86 10.70 0.75
C ALA A 64 4.36 10.61 1.09
N HIS A 65 5.00 11.74 1.40
CA HIS A 65 6.43 11.84 1.71
C HIS A 65 6.71 12.17 3.18
N GLY A 66 5.68 12.13 4.03
CA GLY A 66 5.79 12.47 5.45
C GLY A 66 6.47 11.37 6.28
N SER A 67 6.81 11.68 7.53
CA SER A 67 7.51 10.76 8.45
C SER A 67 6.76 9.47 8.79
N ARG A 68 5.45 9.42 8.53
CA ARG A 68 4.58 8.25 8.72
C ARG A 68 4.45 7.39 7.46
N SER A 69 5.00 7.84 6.34
CA SER A 69 4.93 7.14 5.07
C SER A 69 5.96 6.02 4.99
N VAL A 70 5.49 4.84 4.58
CA VAL A 70 6.34 3.67 4.28
C VAL A 70 6.23 3.29 2.80
N ILE A 71 5.76 4.20 1.94
CA ILE A 71 5.48 3.93 0.52
C ILE A 71 6.76 3.52 -0.24
N GLU A 72 7.87 4.23 -0.04
CA GLU A 72 9.16 3.87 -0.64
C GLU A 72 9.72 2.56 -0.07
N GLU A 73 9.46 2.31 1.22
CA GLU A 73 9.79 1.04 1.86
C GLU A 73 9.02 -0.11 1.23
N GLN A 74 7.73 0.07 0.90
CA GLN A 74 6.93 -0.94 0.19
C GLN A 74 7.55 -1.30 -1.16
N VAL A 75 8.06 -0.32 -1.92
CA VAL A 75 8.74 -0.57 -3.20
C VAL A 75 9.99 -1.41 -2.99
N THR A 76 10.79 -1.06 -2.00
CA THR A 76 12.01 -1.77 -1.61
C THR A 76 11.70 -3.21 -1.17
N ASN A 77 10.74 -3.37 -0.27
CA ASN A 77 10.25 -4.66 0.23
C ASN A 77 9.68 -5.53 -0.89
N GLY A 78 9.09 -4.91 -1.92
CA GLY A 78 8.62 -5.59 -3.12
C GLY A 78 9.73 -6.33 -3.88
N VAL A 79 10.99 -5.89 -3.83
CA VAL A 79 12.13 -6.63 -4.41
C VAL A 79 12.38 -7.91 -3.62
N ALA A 80 12.49 -7.82 -2.30
CA ALA A 80 12.76 -8.96 -1.42
C ALA A 80 11.65 -10.02 -1.51
N ILE A 81 10.38 -9.59 -1.52
CA ILE A 81 9.23 -10.50 -1.66
C ILE A 81 9.29 -11.24 -3.00
N ARG A 82 9.54 -10.53 -4.11
CA ARG A 82 9.66 -11.16 -5.43
C ARG A 82 10.84 -12.14 -5.48
N MET A 83 11.98 -11.80 -4.91
CA MET A 83 13.12 -12.71 -4.81
C MET A 83 12.77 -13.97 -4.02
N ALA A 84 12.08 -13.83 -2.88
CA ALA A 84 11.64 -14.97 -2.07
C ALA A 84 10.66 -15.88 -2.82
N ILE A 85 9.69 -15.29 -3.53
CA ILE A 85 8.74 -16.05 -4.36
C ILE A 85 9.49 -16.78 -5.49
N LEU A 86 10.35 -16.08 -6.23
CA LEU A 86 11.14 -16.67 -7.31
C LEU A 86 12.05 -17.79 -6.81
N TYR A 87 12.71 -17.59 -5.67
CA TYR A 87 13.52 -18.63 -5.04
C TYR A 87 12.68 -19.86 -4.67
N GLY A 88 11.50 -19.65 -4.09
CA GLY A 88 10.58 -20.72 -3.72
C GLY A 88 10.07 -21.55 -4.90
N ILE A 89 9.84 -20.93 -6.06
CA ILE A 89 9.37 -21.64 -7.27
C ILE A 89 10.50 -22.22 -8.12
N ALA A 90 11.68 -21.60 -8.12
CA ALA A 90 12.80 -22.00 -8.96
C ALA A 90 13.71 -23.04 -8.30
N THR A 91 13.61 -23.22 -6.98
CA THR A 91 14.42 -24.18 -6.23
C THR A 91 13.63 -25.46 -5.96
N PRO A 92 14.17 -26.66 -6.21
CA PRO A 92 13.51 -27.91 -5.85
C PRO A 92 13.21 -27.93 -4.34
N VAL A 93 11.95 -28.18 -3.99
CA VAL A 93 11.57 -28.39 -2.58
C VAL A 93 12.30 -29.64 -2.10
N ARG A 94 13.30 -29.46 -1.24
CA ARG A 94 13.90 -30.58 -0.51
C ARG A 94 12.80 -31.15 0.39
N GLU A 95 12.31 -32.35 0.08
CA GLU A 95 11.44 -33.08 1.00
C GLU A 95 12.10 -33.09 2.38
N ARG A 96 11.45 -32.47 3.38
CA ARG A 96 11.83 -32.67 4.77
C ARG A 96 11.57 -34.14 5.07
N ARG A 97 12.61 -34.97 5.00
CA ARG A 97 12.61 -36.27 5.68
C ARG A 97 12.43 -35.96 7.16
N TYR A 98 11.20 -36.08 7.65
CA TYR A 98 10.95 -36.28 9.06
C TYR A 98 11.65 -37.60 9.42
N VAL A 99 12.87 -37.49 9.95
CA VAL A 99 13.50 -38.61 10.62
C VAL A 99 12.74 -38.73 11.93
N GLY A 100 11.70 -39.57 11.91
CA GLY A 100 11.01 -39.97 13.13
C GLY A 100 12.03 -40.58 14.07
N SER A 101 12.23 -39.93 15.21
CA SER A 101 12.88 -40.51 16.38
C SER A 101 12.08 -41.74 16.79
N ARG A 102 12.49 -42.92 16.31
CA ARG A 102 12.10 -44.19 16.92
C ARG A 102 13.05 -44.45 18.08
N GLN A 103 12.42 -44.56 19.25
CA GLN A 103 12.88 -45.18 20.50
C GLN A 103 14.05 -44.51 21.24
#